data_AF-A0A8X7P4Y8-F1
#
_entry.id   AF-A0A8X7P4Y8-F1
#
_cell.length_a   1.000
_cell.length_b   1.000
_cell.length_c   1.000
_cell.angle_alpha   90.00
_cell.angle_beta   90.00
_cell.angle_gamma   90.00
#
_symmetry.space_group_name_H-M   'P 1'
#
loop_
_entity.id
_entity.type
_entity.pdbx_description
1 polymer ?
#
loop_
_entity_poly.entity_id
_entity_poly.type
_entity_poly.pdbx_seq_one_letter_code
_entity_poly.pdbx_strand_id
1 'polypeptide(L)'
;MTFFIINTLVSCVYPCLGQEDVDDKPLVNPGEFDTLDALSPASQEYNIYMLENLPPKYKTFLGTCADKMGPSGISNVMKMSLEILTNKPVSRECCLMVVRAGKECYMEIRKFMFRLYQLKCFASQVSFKTNEVWNRCSAEVESPSSSHDHTILFS
;
A
#
# COMPACT_ATOMS: atom_id res chain seq x y z
N MET A 1 -1.57 -10.04 -38.02
CA MET A 1 -0.45 -9.28 -37.42
C MET A 1 -0.90 -7.96 -36.78
N THR A 2 -1.92 -7.28 -37.30
CA THR A 2 -2.50 -6.05 -36.72
C THR A 2 -3.14 -6.25 -35.34
N PHE A 3 -3.83 -7.39 -35.09
CA PHE A 3 -4.45 -7.67 -33.79
C PHE A 3 -3.46 -7.87 -32.64
N PHE A 4 -2.28 -8.47 -32.92
CA PHE A 4 -1.24 -8.63 -31.91
C PHE A 4 -0.64 -7.29 -31.49
N ILE A 5 -0.42 -6.38 -32.45
CA ILE A 5 0.11 -5.03 -32.19
C ILE A 5 -0.85 -4.20 -31.33
N ILE A 6 -2.17 -4.34 -31.55
CA ILE A 6 -3.19 -3.64 -30.75
C ILE A 6 -3.18 -4.15 -29.29
N ASN A 7 -3.11 -5.46 -29.07
CA ASN A 7 -3.04 -6.02 -27.72
C ASN A 7 -1.78 -5.58 -26.97
N THR A 8 -0.62 -5.56 -27.63
CA THR A 8 0.63 -5.11 -26.99
C THR A 8 0.59 -3.63 -26.61
N LEU A 9 0.00 -2.76 -27.46
CA LEU A 9 -0.14 -1.34 -27.17
C LEU A 9 -1.18 -1.07 -26.06
N VAL A 10 -2.28 -1.81 -26.01
CA VAL A 10 -3.29 -1.68 -24.95
C VAL A 10 -2.73 -2.09 -23.59
N SER A 11 -1.90 -3.14 -23.52
CA SER A 11 -1.23 -3.55 -22.28
C SER A 11 -0.21 -2.52 -21.79
N CYS A 12 0.46 -1.78 -22.70
CA CYS A 12 1.37 -0.69 -22.31
C CYS A 12 0.64 0.56 -21.80
N VAL A 13 -0.62 0.77 -22.18
CA VAL A 13 -1.42 1.96 -21.80
C VAL A 13 -2.33 1.66 -20.59
N TYR A 14 -2.71 0.40 -20.39
CA TYR A 14 -3.52 -0.06 -19.27
C TYR A 14 -2.94 -1.37 -18.71
N PRO A 15 -1.98 -1.31 -17.76
CA PRO A 15 -1.49 -2.50 -17.07
C PRO A 15 -2.59 -3.26 -16.29
N CYS A 16 -3.80 -2.70 -16.20
CA CYS A 16 -4.89 -3.18 -15.35
C CYS A 16 -5.95 -4.01 -16.09
N LEU A 17 -5.76 -4.32 -17.38
CA LEU A 17 -6.65 -5.21 -18.15
C LEU A 17 -6.14 -6.65 -18.10
N GLY A 18 -6.39 -7.36 -16.99
CA GLY A 18 -6.09 -8.80 -16.94
C GLY A 18 -6.11 -9.51 -15.58
N GLN A 19 -6.58 -8.88 -14.50
CA GLN A 19 -6.48 -9.49 -13.18
C GLN A 19 -7.67 -10.41 -12.86
N GLU A 20 -7.44 -11.72 -12.80
CA GLU A 20 -8.41 -12.68 -12.24
C GLU A 20 -8.52 -12.51 -10.71
N ASP A 21 -9.75 -12.62 -10.21
CA ASP A 21 -10.19 -12.43 -8.83
C ASP A 21 -9.83 -13.66 -7.96
N VAL A 22 -8.55 -14.02 -7.90
CA VAL A 22 -8.07 -15.13 -7.05
C VAL A 22 -7.57 -14.55 -5.74
N ASP A 23 -8.38 -14.68 -4.69
CA ASP A 23 -8.21 -14.06 -3.36
C ASP A 23 -6.80 -14.24 -2.75
N ASP A 24 -6.13 -15.37 -3.00
CA ASP A 24 -4.81 -15.67 -2.41
C ASP A 24 -3.61 -15.20 -3.25
N LYS A 25 -3.81 -14.72 -4.47
CA LYS A 25 -2.70 -14.36 -5.38
C LYS A 25 -2.31 -12.88 -5.19
N PRO A 26 -1.01 -12.53 -5.28
CA PRO A 26 -0.59 -11.13 -5.33
C PRO A 26 -1.27 -10.38 -6.50
N LEU A 27 -1.68 -9.15 -6.23
CA LEU A 27 -2.24 -8.24 -7.24
C LEU A 27 -1.16 -7.72 -8.19
N VAL A 28 0.09 -7.66 -7.73
CA VAL A 28 1.21 -7.29 -8.59
C VAL A 28 2.38 -8.21 -8.27
N ASN A 29 3.04 -8.72 -9.31
CA ASN A 29 4.26 -9.50 -9.08
C ASN A 29 5.36 -8.59 -8.50
N PRO A 30 6.17 -9.07 -7.55
CA PRO A 30 7.27 -8.28 -7.00
C PRO A 30 8.24 -7.86 -8.13
N GLY A 31 8.43 -6.55 -8.33
CA GLY A 31 9.26 -5.96 -9.39
C GLY A 31 8.48 -5.37 -10.58
N GLU A 32 7.22 -5.78 -10.79
CA GLU A 32 6.33 -5.15 -11.77
C GLU A 32 5.83 -3.77 -11.26
N PHE A 33 5.81 -3.59 -9.94
CA PHE A 33 5.57 -2.29 -9.30
C PHE A 33 6.55 -1.20 -9.74
N ASP A 34 7.82 -1.55 -10.00
CA ASP A 34 8.84 -0.59 -10.45
C ASP A 34 8.55 -0.06 -11.87
N THR A 35 7.74 -0.78 -12.65
CA THR A 35 7.29 -0.33 -13.98
C THR A 35 6.04 0.56 -13.91
N LEU A 36 5.29 0.49 -12.81
CA LEU A 36 4.14 1.35 -12.52
C LEU A 36 4.56 2.80 -12.23
N ASP A 37 5.80 2.96 -11.77
CA ASP A 37 6.48 4.23 -11.48
C ASP A 37 7.15 4.86 -12.72
N ALA A 38 6.88 4.36 -13.93
CA ALA A 38 7.26 5.07 -15.15
C ALA A 38 6.47 6.39 -15.22
N LEU A 39 7.06 7.45 -14.65
CA LEU A 39 6.54 8.81 -14.50
C LEU A 39 6.14 9.41 -15.85
N SER A 40 4.96 9.05 -16.34
CA SER A 40 4.30 9.80 -17.40
C SER A 40 3.87 11.16 -16.81
N PRO A 41 4.14 12.29 -17.46
CA PRO A 41 3.68 13.61 -17.00
C PRO A 41 2.19 13.64 -16.65
N ALA A 42 1.37 12.90 -17.40
CA ALA A 42 -0.07 12.77 -17.15
C ALA A 42 -0.40 12.11 -15.80
N SER A 43 0.42 11.17 -15.32
CA SER A 43 0.22 10.53 -14.01
C SER A 43 0.47 11.48 -12.85
N GLN A 44 1.49 12.34 -12.99
CA GLN A 44 1.84 13.35 -11.99
C GLN A 44 0.78 14.47 -11.95
N GLU A 45 0.37 14.98 -13.11
CA GLU A 45 -0.71 15.98 -13.21
C GLU A 45 -2.01 15.48 -12.58
N TYR A 46 -2.39 14.21 -12.84
CA TYR A 46 -3.54 13.60 -12.20
C TYR A 46 -3.42 13.58 -10.67
N ASN A 47 -2.27 13.17 -10.13
CA ASN A 47 -2.05 13.10 -8.70
C ASN A 47 -2.10 14.48 -8.03
N ILE A 48 -1.49 15.49 -8.66
CA ILE A 48 -1.54 16.89 -8.22
C ILE A 48 -2.98 17.37 -8.20
N TYR A 49 -3.71 17.23 -9.32
CA TYR A 49 -5.11 17.63 -9.41
C TYR A 49 -5.98 16.93 -8.35
N MET A 50 -5.81 15.62 -8.18
CA MET A 50 -6.54 14.86 -7.16
C MET A 50 -6.27 15.38 -5.75
N LEU A 51 -5.00 15.63 -5.41
CA LEU A 51 -4.60 16.17 -4.11
C LEU A 51 -5.10 17.61 -3.89
N GLU A 52 -5.05 18.45 -4.91
CA GLU A 52 -5.54 19.84 -4.87
C GLU A 52 -7.05 19.91 -4.61
N ASN A 53 -7.82 19.00 -5.20
CA ASN A 53 -9.27 18.95 -5.07
C ASN A 53 -9.78 18.20 -3.83
N LEU A 54 -8.91 17.69 -2.95
CA LEU A 54 -9.37 17.14 -1.68
C LEU A 54 -9.95 18.24 -0.77
N PRO A 55 -11.02 17.95 0.01
CA PRO A 55 -11.52 18.88 1.01
C PRO A 55 -10.40 19.28 1.99
N PRO A 56 -10.23 20.58 2.33
CA PRO A 56 -9.14 21.02 3.21
C PRO A 56 -9.08 20.28 4.55
N LYS A 57 -10.25 20.06 5.18
CA LYS A 57 -10.37 19.28 6.43
C LYS A 57 -9.85 17.85 6.27
N TYR A 58 -10.08 17.23 5.10
CA TYR A 58 -9.62 15.89 4.81
C TYR A 58 -8.10 15.84 4.61
N LYS A 59 -7.51 16.84 3.93
CA LYS A 59 -6.04 16.95 3.81
C LYS A 59 -5.37 17.06 5.17
N THR A 60 -5.89 17.93 6.04
CA THR A 60 -5.39 18.09 7.43
C THR A 60 -5.51 16.80 8.22
N PHE A 61 -6.64 16.09 8.08
CA PHE A 61 -6.84 14.79 8.72
C PHE A 61 -5.80 13.75 8.26
N LEU A 62 -5.58 13.60 6.95
CA LEU A 62 -4.58 12.68 6.41
C LEU A 62 -3.16 13.03 6.88
N GLY A 63 -2.81 14.32 6.91
CA GLY A 63 -1.53 14.80 7.46
C GLY A 63 -1.36 14.41 8.93
N THR A 64 -2.38 14.66 9.75
CA THR A 64 -2.38 14.29 11.18
C THR A 64 -2.20 12.77 11.36
N CYS A 65 -2.84 11.97 10.50
CA CYS A 65 -2.67 10.52 10.51
C CYS A 65 -1.24 10.08 10.13
N ALA A 66 -0.63 10.72 9.13
CA ALA A 66 0.75 10.45 8.76
C ALA A 66 1.72 10.81 9.90
N ASP A 67 1.49 11.93 10.60
CA ASP A 67 2.29 12.36 11.74
C ASP A 67 2.21 11.37 12.91
N LYS A 68 1.02 10.81 13.17
CA LYS A 68 0.83 9.77 14.20
C LYS A 68 1.61 8.48 13.89
N MET A 69 1.88 8.19 12.62
CA MET A 69 2.74 7.08 12.19
C MET A 69 4.24 7.37 12.38
N GLY A 70 4.60 8.56 12.88
CA GLY A 70 5.97 8.95 13.22
C GLY A 70 6.82 9.40 12.02
N PRO A 71 8.14 9.60 12.22
CA PRO A 71 9.03 10.19 11.21
C PRO A 71 9.10 9.42 9.89
N SER A 72 8.81 8.11 9.93
CA SER A 72 8.76 7.25 8.75
C SER A 72 7.35 7.07 8.20
N GLY A 73 6.40 7.94 8.55
CA GLY A 73 4.98 7.84 8.19
C GLY A 73 4.78 7.58 6.70
N ILE A 74 5.35 8.41 5.83
CA ILE A 74 5.25 8.24 4.36
C ILE A 74 5.87 6.92 3.89
N SER A 75 7.03 6.53 4.41
CA SER A 75 7.69 5.26 4.04
C SER A 75 6.85 4.06 4.47
N ASN A 76 6.31 4.09 5.68
CA ASN A 76 5.41 3.05 6.20
C ASN A 76 4.11 3.00 5.39
N VAL A 77 3.58 4.16 4.99
CA VAL A 77 2.43 4.25 4.10
C VAL A 77 2.68 3.50 2.79
N MET A 78 3.85 3.68 2.18
CA MET A 78 4.23 3.00 0.93
C MET A 78 4.46 1.50 1.13
N LYS A 79 5.19 1.10 2.17
CA LYS A 79 5.44 -0.32 2.48
C LYS A 79 4.14 -1.09 2.72
N MET A 80 3.17 -0.48 3.42
CA MET A 80 1.84 -1.07 3.61
C MET A 80 1.07 -1.22 2.29
N SER A 81 1.20 -0.26 1.36
CA SER A 81 0.60 -0.41 0.02
C SER A 81 1.23 -1.58 -0.72
N LEU A 82 2.55 -1.72 -0.62
CA LEU A 82 3.27 -2.81 -1.27
C LEU A 82 2.88 -4.17 -0.70
N GLU A 83 2.72 -4.29 0.62
CA GLU A 83 2.20 -5.52 1.23
C GLU A 83 0.82 -5.89 0.68
N ILE A 84 -0.12 -4.93 0.65
CA ILE A 84 -1.48 -5.17 0.12
C ILE A 84 -1.44 -5.68 -1.33
N LEU A 85 -0.51 -5.17 -2.14
CA LEU A 85 -0.40 -5.56 -3.55
C LEU A 85 0.34 -6.88 -3.76
N THR A 86 1.35 -7.17 -2.93
CA THR A 86 2.29 -8.28 -3.17
C THR A 86 2.14 -9.44 -2.20
N ASN A 87 1.27 -9.32 -1.19
CA ASN A 87 1.12 -10.23 -0.05
C ASN A 87 2.43 -10.47 0.71
N LYS A 88 3.42 -9.55 0.60
CA LYS A 88 4.69 -9.63 1.34
C LYS A 88 4.58 -8.85 2.65
N PRO A 89 4.66 -9.50 3.82
CA PRO A 89 4.46 -8.83 5.10
C PRO A 89 5.54 -7.79 5.38
N VAL A 90 5.13 -6.61 5.88
CA VAL A 90 6.07 -5.62 6.40
C VAL A 90 6.68 -6.05 7.74
N SER A 91 7.71 -5.33 8.18
CA SER A 91 8.32 -5.58 9.50
C SER A 91 7.39 -5.25 10.66
N ARG A 92 7.62 -5.89 11.82
CA ARG A 92 6.92 -5.60 13.08
C ARG A 92 6.98 -4.12 13.47
N GLU A 93 8.12 -3.46 13.23
CA GLU A 93 8.28 -2.02 13.49
C GLU A 93 7.33 -1.18 12.62
N CYS A 94 7.14 -1.56 11.35
CA CYS A 94 6.18 -0.92 10.46
C CYS A 94 4.74 -1.12 10.95
N CYS A 95 4.41 -2.35 11.39
CA CYS A 95 3.12 -2.64 12.02
C CYS A 95 2.90 -1.80 13.28
N LEU A 96 3.89 -1.66 14.17
CA LEU A 96 3.79 -0.87 15.40
C LEU A 96 3.46 0.59 15.11
N MET A 97 4.14 1.19 14.15
CA MET A 97 3.92 2.59 13.76
C MET A 97 2.53 2.83 13.17
N VAL A 98 2.02 1.89 12.38
CA VAL A 98 0.69 1.97 11.78
C VAL A 98 -0.42 1.72 12.81
N VAL A 99 -0.26 0.71 13.66
CA VAL A 99 -1.21 0.40 14.74
C VAL A 99 -1.30 1.57 15.73
N ARG A 100 -0.16 2.20 16.05
CA ARG A 100 -0.10 3.40 16.90
C ARG A 100 -0.91 4.57 16.32
N ALA A 101 -0.95 4.73 15.00
CA ALA A 101 -1.77 5.77 14.37
C ALA A 101 -3.27 5.50 14.45
N GLY A 102 -3.66 4.24 14.62
CA GLY A 102 -5.03 3.80 14.80
C GLY A 102 -5.69 3.35 13.50
N LYS A 103 -6.73 2.51 13.64
CA LYS A 103 -7.43 1.85 12.52
C LYS A 103 -7.99 2.86 11.53
N GLU A 104 -8.66 3.90 12.03
CA GLU A 104 -9.26 4.94 11.19
C GLU A 104 -8.22 5.62 10.29
N CYS A 105 -7.07 6.00 10.88
CA CYS A 105 -5.96 6.59 10.13
C CYS A 105 -5.41 5.65 9.07
N TYR A 106 -5.22 4.37 9.41
CA TYR A 106 -4.79 3.37 8.45
C TYR A 106 -5.77 3.25 7.27
N MET A 107 -7.06 3.08 7.55
CA MET A 107 -8.10 2.88 6.54
C MET A 107 -8.24 4.08 5.60
N GLU A 108 -8.26 5.30 6.14
CA GLU A 108 -8.38 6.51 5.34
C GLU A 108 -7.12 6.81 4.52
N ILE A 109 -5.94 6.55 5.08
CA ILE A 109 -4.69 6.61 4.30
C ILE A 109 -4.72 5.58 3.17
N ARG A 110 -5.18 4.33 3.41
CA ARG A 110 -5.29 3.33 2.33
C ARG A 110 -6.22 3.81 1.23
N LYS A 111 -7.40 4.29 1.62
CA LYS A 111 -8.38 4.85 0.69
C LYS A 111 -7.79 5.99 -0.14
N PHE A 112 -7.02 6.89 0.47
CA PHE A 112 -6.30 7.94 -0.25
C PHE A 112 -5.23 7.38 -1.20
N MET A 113 -4.39 6.45 -0.75
CA MET A 113 -3.32 5.86 -1.57
C MET A 113 -3.88 5.22 -2.84
N PHE A 114 -4.97 4.46 -2.74
CA PHE A 114 -5.64 3.84 -3.88
C PHE A 114 -6.50 4.82 -4.71
N ARG A 115 -6.37 6.14 -4.50
CA ARG A 115 -6.82 7.15 -5.47
C ARG A 115 -5.69 7.69 -6.34
N LEU A 116 -4.42 7.42 -5.99
CA LEU A 116 -3.28 7.83 -6.79
C LEU A 116 -3.31 7.11 -8.14
N TYR A 117 -2.86 7.79 -9.19
CA TYR A 117 -2.91 7.31 -10.57
C TYR A 117 -2.35 5.90 -10.72
N GLN A 118 -1.21 5.64 -10.09
CA GLN A 118 -0.52 4.36 -10.12
C GLN A 118 -1.37 3.26 -9.47
N LEU A 119 -2.02 3.57 -8.34
CA LEU A 119 -2.67 2.57 -7.50
C LEU A 119 -4.17 2.42 -7.78
N LYS A 120 -4.81 3.41 -8.42
CA LYS A 120 -6.27 3.49 -8.53
C LYS A 120 -6.90 2.31 -9.24
N CYS A 121 -6.17 1.61 -10.09
CA CYS A 121 -6.74 0.45 -10.78
C CYS A 121 -6.87 -0.80 -9.90
N PHE A 122 -6.18 -0.83 -8.75
CA PHE A 122 -6.35 -1.89 -7.75
C PHE A 122 -7.45 -1.55 -6.73
N ALA A 123 -8.05 -0.36 -6.78
CA ALA A 123 -8.96 0.14 -5.73
C ALA A 123 -10.17 -0.77 -5.45
N SER A 124 -10.66 -1.51 -6.46
CA SER A 124 -11.76 -2.46 -6.29
C SER A 124 -11.37 -3.74 -5.55
N GLN A 125 -10.10 -4.14 -5.58
CA GLN A 125 -9.62 -5.45 -5.08
C GLN A 125 -8.93 -5.35 -3.72
N VAL A 126 -8.59 -4.14 -3.27
CA VAL A 126 -7.71 -3.93 -2.10
C VAL A 126 -8.45 -3.76 -0.78
N SER A 127 -9.78 -3.64 -0.80
CA SER A 127 -10.58 -3.37 0.41
C SER A 127 -10.54 -4.53 1.41
N PHE A 128 -10.60 -5.78 0.92
CA PHE A 128 -10.46 -6.98 1.74
C PHE A 128 -9.05 -7.10 2.31
N LYS A 129 -8.03 -7.07 1.44
CA LYS A 129 -6.61 -7.17 1.81
C LYS A 129 -6.16 -6.08 2.78
N THR A 130 -6.72 -4.87 2.66
CA THR A 130 -6.50 -3.79 3.62
C THR A 130 -6.91 -4.19 5.05
N ASN A 131 -8.07 -4.82 5.22
CA ASN A 131 -8.51 -5.27 6.55
C ASN A 131 -7.66 -6.42 7.08
N GLU A 132 -7.24 -7.34 6.21
CA GLU A 132 -6.37 -8.46 6.57
C GLU A 132 -5.03 -7.97 7.12
N VAL A 133 -4.36 -7.06 6.41
CA VAL A 133 -3.08 -6.46 6.83
C VAL A 133 -3.22 -5.72 8.16
N TRP A 134 -4.33 -4.98 8.36
CA TRP A 134 -4.62 -4.36 9.66
C TRP A 134 -4.69 -5.39 10.79
N ASN A 135 -5.53 -6.43 10.61
CA ASN A 135 -5.74 -7.45 11.64
C ASN A 135 -4.43 -8.19 11.99
N ARG A 136 -3.62 -8.52 10.97
CA ARG A 136 -2.29 -9.12 11.16
C ARG A 136 -1.39 -8.21 11.99
N CYS A 137 -1.23 -6.94 11.58
CA CYS A 137 -0.39 -5.99 12.31
C CYS A 137 -0.88 -5.74 13.74
N SER A 138 -2.19 -5.65 13.97
CA SER A 138 -2.75 -5.51 15.32
C SER A 138 -2.36 -6.70 16.21
N ALA A 139 -2.53 -7.93 15.71
CA ALA A 139 -2.17 -9.14 16.45
C ALA A 139 -0.65 -9.24 16.74
N GLU A 140 0.20 -8.85 15.79
CA GLU A 140 1.67 -8.87 15.96
C GLU A 140 2.19 -7.85 17.00
N VAL A 141 1.49 -6.72 17.15
CA VAL A 141 1.83 -5.69 18.14
C VAL A 141 1.34 -6.08 19.54
N GLU A 142 0.17 -6.72 19.64
CA GLU A 142 -0.38 -7.25 20.90
C GLU A 142 0.38 -8.46 21.42
N SER A 143 1.01 -9.23 20.52
CA SER A 143 1.84 -10.37 20.90
C SER A 143 3.12 -9.89 21.62
N PRO A 144 3.41 -10.37 22.86
CA PRO A 144 4.68 -10.12 23.52
C PRO A 144 5.81 -10.54 22.58
N SER A 145 6.82 -9.68 22.40
CA SER A 145 8.03 -10.10 21.71
C SER A 145 8.59 -11.30 22.47
N SER A 146 8.58 -12.49 21.88
CA SER A 146 9.36 -13.60 22.39
C SER A 146 10.80 -13.12 22.44
N SER A 147 11.27 -12.75 23.62
CA SER A 147 12.66 -12.44 23.88
C SER A 147 13.50 -13.59 23.32
N HIS A 148 14.47 -13.27 22.47
CA HIS A 148 15.61 -14.14 22.28
C HIS A 148 16.28 -14.30 23.64
N ASP A 149 15.91 -15.38 24.32
CA ASP A 149 16.58 -15.94 25.45
C ASP A 149 17.86 -16.61 24.90
N HIS A 150 18.86 -15.80 24.58
CA HIS A 150 20.22 -16.32 24.44
C HIS A 150 20.80 -16.43 25.84
N THR A 151 20.57 -17.59 26.42
CA THR A 151 21.34 -18.19 27.50
C THR A 151 22.83 -17.92 27.29
N ILE A 152 23.37 -16.95 28.04
CA ILE A 152 24.81 -16.90 28.28
C ILE A 152 25.08 -17.94 29.36
N LEU A 153 25.37 -19.17 28.92
CA LEU A 153 26.03 -20.18 29.71
C LEU A 153 27.52 -19.80 29.75
N PHE A 154 27.95 -19.08 30.78
CA PHE A 154 29.37 -19.08 31.16
C PHE A 154 29.58 -20.20 32.18
N SER A 155 30.25 -21.24 31.69
CA SER A 155 31.05 -22.23 32.42
C SER A 155 32.03 -21.59 33.40
#